data_AF-A0A930TUP0-F1
#
_entry.id   AF-A0A930TUP0-F1
#
_cell.length_a   1.000
_cell.length_b   1.000
_cell.length_c   1.000
_cell.angle_alpha   90.00
_cell.angle_beta   90.00
_cell.angle_gamma   90.00
#
_symmetry.space_group_name_H-M   'P 1'
#
loop_
_entity.id
_entity.type
_entity.pdbx_description
1 polymer ?
#
loop_
_entity_poly.entity_id
_entity_poly.type
_entity_poly.pdbx_seq_one_letter_code
_entity_poly.pdbx_strand_id
1 'polypeptide(L)'
;MQVIHPDDFAVVIQSFNHAVQTQQPWRCTCRIVRSEQDGVRVNIWAIAQANVVEDQIVYSAYLQDVSELQQAQISCEKPLSDRQHNVEIIADAVPVGLYRNDADGNCVYINQETCKILDITFEK
;
A
#
# COMPACT_ATOMS: atom_id res chain seq x y z
N MET A 1 16.86 -24.00 5.98
CA MET A 1 15.52 -24.13 5.35
C MET A 1 14.55 -23.22 6.08
N GLN A 2 14.76 -21.91 5.98
CA GLN A 2 13.85 -20.90 6.52
C GLN A 2 13.38 -20.07 5.33
N VAL A 3 12.14 -20.29 4.89
CA VAL A 3 11.59 -19.69 3.67
C VAL A 3 11.06 -18.28 3.94
N ILE A 4 10.67 -17.98 5.19
CA ILE A 4 10.12 -16.69 5.61
C ILE A 4 11.23 -15.74 6.06
N HIS A 5 11.13 -14.46 5.67
CA HIS A 5 12.08 -13.43 6.06
C HIS A 5 12.16 -13.29 7.60
N PRO A 6 13.36 -13.13 8.20
CA PRO A 6 13.54 -13.04 9.65
C PRO A 6 12.66 -11.98 10.33
N ASP A 7 12.56 -10.79 9.74
CA ASP A 7 11.72 -9.69 10.26
C ASP A 7 10.23 -10.05 10.32
N ASP A 8 9.74 -10.83 9.36
CA ASP A 8 8.32 -11.17 9.24
C ASP A 8 7.98 -12.42 10.06
N PHE A 9 8.99 -13.20 10.46
CA PHE A 9 8.82 -14.47 11.16
C PHE A 9 8.02 -14.32 12.46
N ALA A 10 8.37 -13.34 13.29
CA ALA A 10 7.69 -13.12 14.58
C ALA A 10 6.20 -12.78 14.39
N VAL A 11 5.89 -11.91 13.44
CA VAL A 11 4.52 -11.46 13.14
C VAL A 11 3.68 -12.59 12.55
N VAL A 12 4.27 -13.38 11.63
CA VAL A 12 3.61 -14.53 11.01
C VAL A 12 3.29 -15.58 12.08
N ILE A 13 4.24 -15.95 12.93
CA ILE A 13 4.00 -16.95 13.98
C ILE A 13 2.96 -16.46 14.99
N GLN A 14 3.01 -15.20 15.40
CA GLN A 14 2.04 -14.64 16.34
C GLN A 14 0.62 -14.65 15.75
N SER A 15 0.47 -14.17 14.50
CA SER A 15 -0.83 -14.15 13.83
C SER A 15 -1.37 -15.56 13.56
N PHE A 16 -0.49 -16.51 13.22
CA PHE A 16 -0.83 -17.92 13.04
C PHE A 16 -1.37 -18.52 14.34
N ASN A 17 -0.62 -18.37 15.44
CA ASN A 17 -1.01 -18.88 16.76
C ASN A 17 -2.36 -18.31 17.21
N HIS A 18 -2.61 -17.02 16.96
CA HIS A 18 -3.89 -16.40 17.24
C HIS A 18 -5.03 -17.02 16.44
N ALA A 19 -4.83 -17.25 15.13
CA ALA A 19 -5.83 -17.89 14.28
C ALA A 19 -6.11 -19.34 14.70
N VAL A 20 -5.08 -20.09 15.11
CA VAL A 20 -5.22 -21.45 15.67
C VAL A 20 -6.10 -21.42 16.92
N GLN A 21 -5.80 -20.52 17.87
CA GLN A 21 -6.52 -20.42 19.14
C GLN A 21 -7.98 -19.99 18.96
N THR A 22 -8.24 -19.13 17.98
CA THR A 22 -9.57 -18.58 17.70
C THR A 22 -10.37 -19.40 16.69
N GLN A 23 -9.77 -20.45 16.13
CA GLN A 23 -10.33 -21.28 15.05
C GLN A 23 -10.81 -20.45 13.84
N GLN A 24 -10.11 -19.35 13.57
CA GLN A 24 -10.42 -18.46 12.45
C GLN A 24 -9.53 -18.77 11.24
N PRO A 25 -10.00 -18.46 10.01
CA PRO A 25 -9.13 -18.47 8.84
C PRO A 25 -7.92 -17.54 9.06
N TRP A 26 -6.71 -18.04 8.84
CA TRP A 26 -5.49 -17.25 8.95
C TRP A 26 -5.16 -16.59 7.60
N ARG A 27 -4.84 -15.30 7.64
CA ARG A 27 -4.40 -14.54 6.46
C ARG A 27 -3.18 -13.72 6.83
N CYS A 28 -2.14 -13.78 6.01
CA CYS A 28 -0.96 -12.94 6.20
C CYS A 28 -0.33 -12.56 4.86
N THR A 29 0.39 -11.45 4.86
CA THR A 29 1.28 -11.07 3.77
C THR A 29 2.69 -11.06 4.36
N CYS A 30 3.59 -11.83 3.77
CA CYS A 30 4.97 -11.91 4.26
C CYS A 30 5.95 -12.04 3.11
N ARG A 31 7.19 -11.61 3.39
CA ARG A 31 8.31 -11.76 2.46
C ARG A 31 8.86 -13.17 2.58
N ILE A 32 9.06 -13.84 1.45
CA ILE A 32 9.84 -15.08 1.41
C ILE A 32 11.10 -14.92 0.58
N VAL A 33 12.05 -15.78 0.90
CA VAL A 33 13.26 -16.01 0.13
C VAL A 33 13.05 -17.31 -0.65
N ARG A 34 12.94 -17.20 -1.98
CA ARG A 34 12.66 -18.36 -2.86
C ARG A 34 13.80 -19.40 -2.82
N SER A 35 15.04 -18.94 -2.66
CA SER A 35 16.24 -19.75 -2.51
C SER A 35 17.32 -18.93 -1.80
N GLU A 36 18.03 -19.53 -0.82
CA GLU A 36 19.18 -18.88 -0.17
C GLU A 36 20.31 -18.56 -1.17
N GLN A 37 20.38 -19.30 -2.29
CA GLN A 37 21.42 -19.11 -3.31
C GLN A 37 21.11 -17.97 -4.29
N ASP A 38 19.83 -17.81 -4.65
CA ASP A 38 19.42 -16.79 -5.63
C ASP A 38 19.13 -15.43 -4.96
N GLY A 39 18.89 -15.41 -3.64
CA GLY A 39 18.60 -14.18 -2.89
C GLY A 39 17.36 -13.41 -3.35
N VAL A 40 16.59 -13.95 -4.31
CA VAL A 40 15.40 -13.33 -4.87
C VAL A 40 14.32 -13.26 -3.79
N ARG A 41 13.95 -12.03 -3.45
CA ARG A 41 12.90 -11.71 -2.49
C ARG A 41 11.60 -11.51 -3.24
N VAL A 42 10.57 -12.25 -2.86
CA VAL A 42 9.21 -12.07 -3.38
C VAL A 42 8.26 -11.82 -2.22
N ASN A 43 7.32 -10.91 -2.44
CA ASN A 43 6.20 -10.68 -1.54
C ASN A 43 5.15 -11.74 -1.85
N ILE A 44 4.87 -12.63 -0.90
CA ILE A 44 3.73 -13.54 -1.01
C ILE A 44 2.59 -13.05 -0.15
N TRP A 45 1.41 -13.20 -0.71
CA TRP A 45 0.19 -13.24 0.05
C TRP A 45 -0.14 -14.71 0.35
N ALA A 46 -0.32 -15.00 1.63
CA ALA A 46 -0.62 -16.33 2.14
C ALA A 46 -1.97 -16.34 2.84
N ILE A 47 -2.89 -17.20 2.39
CA ILE A 47 -4.10 -17.52 3.13
C ILE A 47 -3.98 -18.97 3.57
N ALA A 48 -4.06 -19.25 4.86
CA ALA A 48 -4.21 -20.63 5.33
C ALA A 48 -5.47 -20.81 6.16
N GLN A 49 -6.17 -21.90 5.93
CA GLN A 49 -7.32 -22.29 6.74
C GLN A 49 -7.02 -23.59 7.46
N ALA A 50 -7.31 -23.61 8.77
CA ALA A 50 -7.32 -24.82 9.56
C ALA A 50 -8.60 -25.59 9.25
N ASN A 51 -8.46 -26.86 8.85
CA ASN A 51 -9.56 -27.80 8.71
C ASN A 51 -9.29 -28.98 9.63
N VAL A 52 -10.32 -29.48 10.32
CA VAL A 52 -10.21 -30.71 11.10
C VAL A 52 -10.55 -31.88 10.18
N VAL A 53 -9.58 -32.77 9.95
CA VAL A 53 -9.73 -33.99 9.16
C VAL A 53 -9.27 -35.15 10.04
N GLU A 54 -10.14 -36.12 10.30
CA GLU A 54 -9.81 -37.32 11.11
C GLU A 54 -9.19 -36.98 12.48
N ASP A 55 -9.78 -36.03 13.21
CA ASP A 55 -9.28 -35.54 14.51
C ASP A 55 -7.89 -34.86 14.46
N GLN A 56 -7.37 -34.56 13.27
CA GLN A 56 -6.15 -33.79 13.06
C GLN A 56 -6.44 -32.41 12.46
N ILE A 57 -5.76 -31.39 12.96
CA ILE A 57 -5.81 -30.04 12.39
C ILE A 57 -4.86 -29.99 11.18
N VAL A 58 -5.43 -29.86 9.99
CA VAL A 58 -4.73 -29.72 8.71
C VAL A 58 -4.81 -28.27 8.24
N TYR A 59 -3.67 -27.63 8.02
CA TYR A 59 -3.62 -26.29 7.44
C TYR A 59 -3.47 -26.37 5.92
N SER A 60 -4.48 -25.90 5.20
CA SER A 60 -4.40 -25.71 3.74
C SER A 60 -3.99 -24.27 3.47
N ALA A 61 -2.77 -24.06 2.96
CA ALA A 61 -2.25 -22.74 2.63
C ALA A 61 -2.24 -22.52 1.11
N TYR A 62 -2.76 -21.38 0.68
CA TYR A 62 -2.61 -20.84 -0.66
C TYR A 62 -1.57 -19.73 -0.63
N LEU A 63 -0.50 -19.88 -1.40
CA LEU A 63 0.60 -18.92 -1.52
C LEU A 63 0.56 -18.30 -2.92
N GLN A 64 0.35 -16.99 -2.99
CA GLN A 64 0.37 -16.24 -4.24
C GLN A 64 1.47 -15.19 -4.23
N ASP A 65 2.37 -15.24 -5.21
CA ASP A 65 3.33 -14.16 -5.45
C ASP A 65 2.56 -12.91 -5.89
N VAL A 66 2.66 -11.84 -5.10
CA VAL A 66 2.00 -10.56 -5.35
C VAL A 66 3.00 -9.45 -5.64
N SER A 67 4.28 -9.78 -5.83
CA SER A 67 5.34 -8.81 -6.09
C SER A 67 5.04 -7.98 -7.35
N GLU A 68 4.66 -8.64 -8.44
CA GLU A 68 4.29 -7.99 -9.70
C GLU A 68 3.01 -7.17 -9.56
N LEU A 69 2.00 -7.69 -8.86
CA LEU A 69 0.73 -7.01 -8.64
C LEU A 69 0.92 -5.71 -7.85
N GLN A 70 1.69 -5.77 -6.76
CA GLN A 70 2.00 -4.60 -5.93
C GLN A 70 2.82 -3.57 -6.72
N GLN A 71 3.81 -4.02 -7.49
CA GLN A 71 4.62 -3.12 -8.31
C GLN A 71 3.78 -2.44 -9.39
N ALA A 72 2.88 -3.18 -10.05
CA ALA A 72 1.95 -2.62 -11.02
C ALA A 72 1.02 -1.58 -10.38
N GLN A 73 0.44 -1.89 -9.22
CA GLN A 73 -0.42 -0.96 -8.49
C GLN A 73 0.33 0.34 -8.12
N ILE A 74 1.52 0.22 -7.52
CA ILE A 74 2.36 1.37 -7.19
C ILE A 74 2.71 2.17 -8.45
N SER A 75 2.99 1.51 -9.57
CA SER A 75 3.33 2.17 -10.83
C SER A 75 2.16 2.89 -11.49
N CYS A 76 0.91 2.49 -11.22
CA CYS A 76 -0.28 3.17 -11.72
C CYS A 76 -0.73 4.32 -10.80
N GLU A 77 -0.57 4.19 -9.49
CA GLU A 77 -1.01 5.19 -8.51
C GLU A 77 -0.01 6.36 -8.37
N LYS A 78 1.30 6.09 -8.38
CA LYS A 78 2.33 7.14 -8.26
C LYS A 78 2.27 8.23 -9.34
N PRO A 79 2.12 7.91 -10.63
CA PRO A 79 2.13 8.93 -11.68
C PRO A 79 1.01 9.96 -11.55
N LEU A 80 -0.14 9.56 -10.99
CA LEU A 80 -1.28 10.47 -10.78
C LEU A 80 -1.01 11.41 -9.60
N SER A 81 -0.55 10.85 -8.48
CA SER A 81 -0.18 11.63 -7.29
C SER A 81 0.99 12.57 -7.59
N ASP A 82 2.04 12.06 -8.25
CA ASP A 82 3.24 12.83 -8.59
C ASP A 82 2.93 13.92 -9.61
N ARG A 83 2.06 13.67 -10.60
CA ARG A 83 1.62 14.74 -11.53
C ARG A 83 0.87 15.83 -10.79
N GLN A 84 -0.09 15.47 -9.95
CA GLN A 84 -0.94 16.43 -9.29
C GLN A 84 -0.12 17.30 -8.33
N HIS A 85 0.76 16.66 -7.56
CA HIS A 85 1.69 17.36 -6.66
C HIS A 85 2.67 18.26 -7.42
N ASN A 86 3.25 17.79 -8.53
CA ASN A 86 4.17 18.60 -9.33
C ASN A 86 3.46 19.81 -9.98
N VAL A 87 2.22 19.66 -10.42
CA VAL A 87 1.44 20.79 -10.97
C VAL A 87 1.17 21.84 -9.88
N GLU A 88 0.84 21.42 -8.66
CA GLU A 88 0.64 22.32 -7.52
C GLU A 88 1.94 23.05 -7.14
N ILE A 89 3.08 22.33 -7.06
CA ILE A 89 4.39 22.94 -6.77
C ILE A 89 4.78 23.96 -7.84
N ILE A 90 4.62 23.61 -9.12
CA ILE A 90 4.96 24.53 -10.22
C ILE A 90 4.05 25.76 -10.15
N ALA A 91 2.75 25.58 -9.93
CA ALA A 91 1.81 26.69 -9.81
C ALA A 91 2.12 27.62 -8.63
N ASP A 92 2.60 27.08 -7.51
CA ASP A 92 3.05 27.87 -6.35
C ASP A 92 4.37 28.62 -6.59
N ALA A 93 5.24 28.13 -7.49
CA ALA A 93 6.53 28.74 -7.76
C ALA A 93 6.49 29.90 -8.79
N VAL A 94 5.39 30.08 -9.52
CA VAL A 94 5.26 31.15 -10.52
C VAL A 94 4.80 32.45 -9.84
N PRO A 95 5.43 33.61 -10.14
CA PRO A 95 5.09 34.91 -9.53
C PRO A 95 3.81 35.54 -10.11
N VAL A 96 2.81 34.71 -10.45
CA VAL A 96 1.51 35.17 -10.97
C VAL A 96 0.40 34.54 -10.13
N GLY A 97 -0.67 35.29 -9.92
CA GLY A 97 -1.87 34.75 -9.26
C GLY A 97 -2.54 33.70 -10.15
N LEU A 98 -2.65 32.46 -9.65
CA LEU A 98 -3.40 31.38 -10.25
C LEU A 98 -4.58 30.97 -9.36
N TYR A 99 -5.75 30.87 -9.97
CA TYR A 99 -6.96 30.29 -9.38
C TYR A 99 -7.61 29.32 -10.36
N ARG A 100 -8.27 28.28 -9.84
CA ARG A 100 -8.99 27.28 -10.62
C ARG A 100 -10.40 27.15 -10.10
N ASN A 101 -11.37 27.18 -10.99
CA ASN A 101 -12.78 26.96 -10.66
C ASN A 101 -13.24 25.57 -11.14
N ASP A 102 -14.25 25.01 -10.49
CA ASP A 102 -14.98 23.84 -10.98
C ASP A 102 -16.00 24.22 -12.08
N ALA A 103 -16.75 23.22 -12.57
CA ALA A 103 -17.76 23.41 -13.59
C ALA A 103 -18.95 24.29 -13.11
N ASP A 104 -19.17 24.37 -11.80
CA ASP A 104 -20.22 25.17 -11.17
C ASP A 104 -19.74 26.60 -10.85
N GLY A 105 -18.47 26.90 -11.11
CA GLY A 105 -17.85 28.21 -10.90
C GLY A 105 -17.26 28.41 -9.50
N ASN A 106 -17.25 27.40 -8.63
CA ASN A 106 -16.65 27.49 -7.31
C ASN A 106 -15.13 27.40 -7.41
N CYS A 107 -14.40 28.23 -6.66
CA CYS A 107 -12.95 28.19 -6.64
C CYS A 107 -12.47 26.95 -5.86
N VAL A 108 -11.73 26.05 -6.53
CA VAL A 108 -11.25 24.76 -6.00
C VAL A 108 -9.75 24.73 -5.74
N TYR A 109 -9.02 25.77 -6.14
CA TYR A 109 -7.60 25.94 -5.89
C TYR A 109 -7.20 27.41 -6.11
N ILE A 110 -6.39 27.96 -5.22
CA ILE A 110 -5.61 29.17 -5.47
C ILE A 110 -4.17 28.93 -5.03
N ASN A 111 -3.21 29.48 -5.78
CA ASN A 111 -1.80 29.40 -5.41
C ASN A 111 -1.43 30.45 -4.35
N GLN A 112 -0.24 30.31 -3.75
CA GLN A 112 0.23 31.23 -2.71
C GLN A 112 0.31 32.70 -3.16
N GLU A 113 0.66 32.96 -4.42
CA GLU A 113 0.74 34.34 -4.93
C GLU A 113 -0.64 35.00 -5.03
N THR A 114 -1.70 34.26 -5.37
CA THR A 114 -3.08 34.79 -5.33
C THR A 114 -3.50 35.16 -3.92
N CYS A 115 -3.19 34.32 -2.93
CA CYS A 115 -3.44 34.62 -1.52
C CYS A 115 -2.77 35.93 -1.10
N LYS A 116 -1.50 36.13 -1.49
CA LYS A 116 -0.73 37.35 -1.18
C LYS A 116 -1.29 38.58 -1.87
N ILE A 117 -1.63 38.48 -3.15
CA ILE A 117 -2.13 39.61 -3.95
C ILE A 117 -3.51 40.07 -3.46
N LEU A 118 -4.38 39.11 -3.12
CA LEU A 118 -5.76 39.39 -2.71
C LEU A 118 -5.92 39.57 -1.20
N ASP A 119 -4.86 39.34 -0.42
CA ASP A 119 -4.86 39.34 1.05
C ASP A 119 -5.93 38.41 1.65
N ILE A 120 -6.04 37.20 1.07
CA ILE A 120 -6.99 36.17 1.47
C ILE A 120 -6.29 34.86 1.83
N THR A 121 -6.93 34.06 2.66
CA THR A 121 -6.55 32.68 2.95
C THR A 121 -7.57 31.74 2.30
N PHE A 122 -7.11 30.68 1.63
CA PHE A 122 -7.97 29.68 1.03
C PHE A 122 -7.91 28.38 1.82
N GLU A 123 -9.04 28.03 2.44
CA GLU A 123 -9.28 26.72 3.02
C GLU A 123 -10.13 25.92 2.03
N LYS A 124 -9.67 24.71 1.73
CA LYS A 124 -10.24 23.81 0.74
C LYS A 124 -11.38 22.97 1.32
#